data_AF-A0A7R7AHT9-F1
#
_entry.id   AF-A0A7R7AHT9-F1
#
_cell.length_a   1.000
_cell.length_b   1.000
_cell.length_c   1.000
_cell.angle_alpha   90.00
_cell.angle_beta   90.00
_cell.angle_gamma   90.00
#
_symmetry.space_group_name_H-M   'P 1'
#
loop_
_entity.id
_entity.type
_entity.pdbx_description
1 polymer ?
#
loop_
_entity_poly.entity_id
_entity_poly.type
_entity_poly.pdbx_seq_one_letter_code
_entity_poly.pdbx_strand_id
1 'polypeptide(L)' 'MTNEMNNNDQKRPEDIICDCTGTTKTKIRQLIKQGNNTLGQISRKTGACTGCGSCDYDVMQFLAKEVPSE' A
#
# COMPACT_ATOMS: atom_id res chain seq x y z
N MET A 1 16.53 10.17 33.17
CA MET A 1 16.11 11.01 32.04
C MET A 1 15.51 10.08 31.01
N THR A 2 14.18 10.13 30.87
CA THR A 2 13.37 9.42 29.87
C THR A 2 13.90 9.70 28.47
N ASN A 3 13.99 8.71 27.58
CA ASN A 3 12.98 8.33 26.57
C ASN A 3 13.75 7.41 25.59
N GLU A 4 13.21 6.48 24.81
CA GLU A 4 11.93 6.44 24.11
C GLU A 4 11.77 5.00 23.56
N MET A 5 10.53 4.51 23.58
CA MET A 5 10.11 3.28 22.90
C MET A 5 10.30 3.41 21.37
N ASN A 6 10.40 2.30 20.63
CA ASN A 6 9.29 1.74 19.86
C ASN A 6 9.74 0.91 18.64
N ASN A 7 9.23 -0.33 18.61
CA ASN A 7 8.85 -1.15 17.45
C ASN A 7 9.58 -0.97 16.11
N ASN A 8 10.36 -2.02 15.77
CA ASN A 8 10.95 -2.32 14.47
C ASN A 8 9.88 -2.51 13.36
N ASP A 9 9.13 -1.46 13.03
CA ASP A 9 8.48 -1.34 11.73
C ASP A 9 9.56 -0.91 10.73
N GLN A 10 10.53 -1.80 10.47
CA GLN A 10 11.48 -1.61 9.40
C GLN A 10 10.70 -1.71 8.08
N LYS A 11 10.10 -0.59 7.65
CA LYS A 11 9.60 -0.44 6.27
C LYS A 11 10.81 -0.59 5.36
N ARG A 12 11.04 -1.81 4.88
CA ARG A 12 12.08 -2.08 3.91
C ARG A 12 11.73 -1.26 2.66
N PRO A 13 12.68 -0.55 2.03
CA PRO A 13 12.41 0.23 0.83
C PRO A 13 11.70 -0.58 -0.27
N GLU A 14 11.96 -1.90 -0.32
CA GLU A 14 11.30 -2.87 -1.23
C GLU A 14 9.77 -3.01 -1.05
N ASP A 15 9.24 -2.49 0.05
CA ASP A 15 7.81 -2.53 0.37
C ASP A 15 7.06 -1.30 -0.19
N ILE A 16 7.74 -0.24 -0.62
CA ILE A 16 7.10 0.91 -1.29
C ILE A 16 6.66 0.47 -2.69
N ILE A 17 5.41 0.75 -3.02
CA ILE A 17 4.82 0.49 -4.33
C ILE A 17 4.48 1.78 -5.09
N CYS A 18 4.37 2.91 -4.38
CA CYS A 18 4.21 4.24 -4.99
C CYS A 18 5.11 5.24 -4.29
N ASP A 19 6.19 5.65 -4.95
CA ASP A 19 7.15 6.62 -4.41
C ASP A 19 6.54 8.00 -4.18
N CYS A 20 5.62 8.44 -5.04
CA CYS A 20 4.99 9.76 -4.91
C CYS A 20 4.23 9.96 -3.60
N THR A 21 3.62 8.89 -3.08
CA THR A 21 2.79 8.95 -1.86
C THR A 21 3.40 8.20 -0.68
N GLY A 22 4.51 7.48 -0.90
CA GLY A 22 5.07 6.56 0.07
C GLY A 22 4.15 5.37 0.38
N THR A 23 3.21 5.04 -0.50
CA THR A 23 2.31 3.91 -0.29
C THR A 23 3.09 2.61 -0.33
N THR A 24 2.86 1.73 0.64
CA THR A 24 3.52 0.42 0.75
C THR A 24 2.56 -0.74 0.50
N LYS A 25 3.11 -1.88 0.07
CA LYS A 25 2.40 -3.15 -0.08
C LYS A 25 1.71 -3.55 1.23
N THR A 26 2.39 -3.38 2.38
CA THR A 26 1.83 -3.64 3.71
C THR A 26 0.59 -2.81 3.97
N LYS A 27 0.60 -1.51 3.61
CA LYS A 27 -0.56 -0.63 3.76
C LYS A 27 -1.73 -1.09 2.89
N ILE A 28 -1.46 -1.49 1.64
CA ILE A 28 -2.48 -2.03 0.74
C ILE A 28 -3.08 -3.32 1.33
N ARG A 29 -2.28 -4.26 1.84
CA ARG A 29 -2.79 -5.48 2.51
C ARG A 29 -3.69 -5.17 3.70
N GLN A 30 -3.31 -4.19 4.51
CA GLN A 30 -4.13 -3.75 5.64
C GLN A 30 -5.51 -3.25 5.16
N LEU A 31 -5.53 -2.48 4.07
CA LEU A 31 -6.77 -1.97 3.49
C LEU A 31 -7.62 -3.09 2.88
N ILE A 32 -7.02 -4.07 2.21
CA ILE A 32 -7.70 -5.26 1.69
C ILE A 32 -8.37 -6.04 2.83
N LYS A 33 -7.68 -6.27 3.95
CA LYS A 33 -8.25 -6.92 5.16
C LYS A 33 -9.42 -6.14 5.76
N GLN A 34 -9.51 -4.84 5.50
CA GLN A 34 -10.62 -3.97 5.89
C GLN A 34 -11.75 -3.93 4.84
N GLY A 35 -11.68 -4.75 3.78
CA GLY A 35 -12.66 -4.81 2.70
C GLY A 35 -12.44 -3.78 1.58
N ASN A 36 -11.32 -3.06 1.59
CA ASN A 36 -10.95 -2.14 0.50
C ASN A 36 -10.09 -2.90 -0.52
N ASN A 37 -10.74 -3.68 -1.38
CA ASN A 37 -10.09 -4.63 -2.27
C ASN A 37 -10.12 -4.20 -3.75
N THR A 38 -10.56 -2.98 -4.05
CA THR A 38 -10.56 -2.42 -5.41
C THR A 38 -9.53 -1.30 -5.57
N LEU A 39 -9.02 -1.12 -6.80
CA LEU A 39 -8.07 -0.06 -7.13
C LEU A 39 -8.59 1.33 -6.72
N GLY A 40 -9.86 1.61 -6.98
CA GLY A 40 -10.49 2.88 -6.62
C GLY A 40 -10.54 3.13 -5.11
N GLN A 41 -10.82 2.10 -4.30
CA GLN A 41 -10.79 2.22 -2.85
C GLN A 41 -9.36 2.43 -2.33
N ILE A 42 -8.40 1.67 -2.82
CA ILE A 42 -6.98 1.82 -2.45
C ILE A 42 -6.49 3.22 -2.81
N SER A 43 -6.75 3.69 -4.04
CA SER A 43 -6.37 5.02 -4.49
C SER A 43 -6.94 6.12 -3.59
N ARG A 44 -8.24 6.07 -3.27
CA ARG A 44 -8.88 7.04 -2.37
C ARG A 44 -8.32 7.04 -0.94
N LYS A 45 -7.83 5.89 -0.45
CA LYS A 45 -7.32 5.74 0.92
C LYS A 45 -5.82 6.01 1.06
N THR A 46 -5.07 5.92 -0.03
CA THR A 46 -3.60 6.00 -0.03
C THR A 46 -3.04 7.14 -0.88
N GLY A 47 -3.81 7.66 -1.83
CA GLY A 47 -3.35 8.57 -2.86
C GLY A 47 -2.54 7.90 -3.97
N ALA A 48 -2.27 6.59 -3.91
CA ALA A 48 -1.64 5.88 -5.02
C ALA A 48 -2.49 6.00 -6.29
N CYS A 49 -1.83 5.98 -7.45
CA CYS A 49 -2.47 6.08 -8.78
C CYS A 49 -3.17 7.41 -9.10
N THR A 50 -2.96 8.49 -8.31
CA THR A 50 -3.53 9.82 -8.60
C THR A 50 -2.50 10.83 -9.13
N GLY A 51 -1.20 10.49 -9.04
CA GLY A 51 -0.09 11.37 -9.41
C GLY A 51 0.57 10.98 -10.73
N CYS A 52 1.79 10.45 -10.68
CA CYS A 52 2.60 10.14 -11.86
C CYS A 52 2.14 8.90 -12.67
N GLY A 53 1.29 8.04 -12.10
CA GLY A 53 0.81 6.81 -12.73
C GLY A 53 1.81 5.65 -12.81
N SER A 54 3.07 5.84 -12.41
CA SER A 54 4.12 4.80 -12.53
C SER A 54 3.83 3.53 -11.72
N CYS A 55 3.05 3.64 -10.64
CA CYS A 55 2.68 2.53 -9.78
C CYS A 55 1.41 1.78 -10.21
N ASP A 56 0.71 2.23 -11.25
CA ASP A 56 -0.65 1.76 -11.55
C ASP A 56 -0.68 0.26 -11.86
N TYR A 57 0.24 -0.19 -12.72
CA TYR A 57 0.38 -1.60 -13.08
C TYR A 57 0.74 -2.45 -11.86
N ASP A 58 1.68 -1.98 -11.03
CA ASP A 58 2.13 -2.73 -9.85
C ASP A 58 1.02 -2.88 -8.81
N VAL A 59 0.26 -1.80 -8.55
CA VAL A 59 -0.88 -1.84 -7.64
C VAL A 59 -1.97 -2.75 -8.16
N MET A 60 -2.29 -2.72 -9.46
CA MET A 60 -3.27 -3.62 -10.07
C MET A 60 -2.84 -5.08 -9.97
N GLN A 61 -1.58 -5.39 -10.31
CA GLN A 61 -1.04 -6.74 -10.19
C GLN A 61 -0.99 -7.23 -8.74
N PHE A 62 -0.69 -6.34 -7.80
CA PHE A 62 -0.70 -6.65 -6.39
C PHE A 62 -2.12 -7.00 -5.91
N LEU A 63 -3.12 -6.19 -6.29
CA LEU A 63 -4.52 -6.45 -5.96
C LEU A 63 -5.02 -7.76 -6.55
N ALA A 64 -4.70 -8.05 -7.81
CA ALA A 64 -5.09 -9.31 -8.47
C ALA A 64 -4.52 -10.55 -7.76
N LYS A 65 -3.32 -10.45 -7.17
CA LYS A 65 -2.70 -11.55 -6.41
C LYS A 65 -3.32 -11.74 -5.02
N GLU A 66 -3.67 -10.65 -4.34
CA GLU A 66 -4.17 -10.68 -2.96
C GLU A 66 -5.69 -10.88 -2.89
N VAL A 67 -6.41 -10.57 -3.98
CA VAL A 67 -7.86 -10.67 -4.10
C VAL A 67 -8.19 -11.50 -5.34
N PRO A 68 -8.00 -12.83 -5.30
CA PRO A 68 -8.41 -13.68 -6.39
C PRO A 68 -9.94 -13.60 -6.53
N SER A 69 -10.41 -13.17 -7.70
CA SER A 69 -11.81 -13.31 -8.10
C SER A 69 -12.10 -14.79 -8.33
N GLU A 70 -12.84 -15.40 -7.41
CA GLU A 70 -13.40 -16.75 -7.57
C GLU A 70 -14.70 -16.72 -8.37
#